data_AF-K9YKB3-F1
#
_entry.id   AF-K9YKB3-F1
#
_cell.length_a   1.000
_cell.length_b   1.000
_cell.length_c   1.000
_cell.angle_alpha   90.00
_cell.angle_beta   90.00
_cell.angle_gamma   90.00
#
_symmetry.space_group_name_H-M   'P 1'
#
loop_
_entity.id
_entity.type
_entity.pdbx_description
1 polymer ?
#
loop_
_entity_poly.entity_id
_entity_poly.type
_entity_poly.pdbx_seq_one_letter_code
_entity_poly.pdbx_strand_id
1 'polypeptide(L)'
;MKFLLKASISILSVSLIQSIPFVFFTSTAKAQSTTHVVCYFQKPNQPNTRTWKWGLTSNNNWYTINGNWRNVGGSNSFITRLTSKQIQDSCENSKTYYNFQDYDVVDIYAAVDTPTDKSKIMSGDS
;
A
#
# COMPACT_ATOMS: atom_id res chain seq x y z
N MET A 1 3.10 22.11 -89.17
CA MET A 1 1.72 22.41 -88.73
C MET A 1 0.99 21.12 -88.40
N LYS A 2 0.75 20.86 -87.11
CA LYS A 2 -0.48 20.32 -86.51
C LYS A 2 -0.25 20.16 -85.00
N PHE A 3 -1.10 20.84 -84.25
CA PHE A 3 -1.22 20.84 -82.79
C PHE A 3 -1.77 19.51 -82.27
N LEU A 4 -2.00 19.46 -80.94
CA LEU A 4 -2.89 18.58 -80.14
C LEU A 4 -2.10 17.55 -79.30
N LEU A 5 -2.30 17.33 -78.00
CA LEU A 5 -3.19 17.89 -76.98
C LEU A 5 -2.62 17.49 -75.59
N LYS A 6 -2.83 18.33 -74.56
CA LYS A 6 -2.56 18.05 -73.14
C LYS A 6 -3.61 17.10 -72.55
N ALA A 7 -3.22 16.28 -71.56
CA ALA A 7 -4.05 16.00 -70.38
C ALA A 7 -3.21 15.37 -69.24
N SER A 8 -3.06 16.10 -68.14
CA SER A 8 -2.53 15.59 -66.86
C SER A 8 -3.71 15.15 -66.00
N ILE A 9 -3.68 13.92 -65.47
CA ILE A 9 -4.68 13.41 -64.53
C ILE A 9 -4.02 13.31 -63.16
N SER A 10 -4.28 14.28 -62.29
CA SER A 10 -3.95 14.21 -60.86
C SER A 10 -5.08 13.47 -60.15
N ILE A 11 -4.78 12.30 -59.58
CA ILE A 11 -5.70 11.52 -58.74
C ILE A 11 -5.47 11.96 -57.30
N LEU A 12 -6.40 12.74 -56.75
CA LEU A 12 -6.48 13.05 -55.32
C LEU A 12 -7.12 11.86 -54.60
N SER A 13 -6.32 11.08 -53.87
CA SER A 13 -6.83 10.06 -52.96
C SER A 13 -7.28 10.71 -51.66
N VAL A 14 -8.61 10.84 -51.47
CA VAL A 14 -9.22 11.26 -50.22
C VAL A 14 -9.39 10.03 -49.33
N SER A 15 -8.57 9.91 -48.28
CA SER A 15 -8.70 8.86 -47.28
C SER A 15 -9.78 9.25 -46.25
N LEU A 16 -10.83 8.43 -46.14
CA LEU A 16 -11.87 8.54 -45.11
C LEU A 16 -11.24 8.23 -43.73
N ILE A 17 -11.16 9.22 -42.84
CA ILE A 17 -10.80 9.02 -41.43
C ILE A 17 -12.10 8.71 -40.68
N GLN A 18 -12.34 7.44 -40.36
CA GLN A 18 -13.41 7.06 -39.43
C GLN A 18 -12.94 7.35 -37.99
N SER A 19 -13.51 8.38 -37.38
CA SER A 19 -13.29 8.74 -35.98
C SER A 19 -14.04 7.78 -35.05
N ILE A 20 -13.32 6.80 -34.51
CA ILE A 20 -13.83 5.97 -33.42
C ILE A 20 -13.83 6.83 -32.15
N PRO A 21 -14.97 7.01 -31.45
CA PRO A 21 -14.98 7.69 -30.18
C PRO A 21 -14.21 6.85 -29.16
N PHE A 22 -13.01 7.32 -28.80
CA PHE A 22 -12.22 6.77 -27.71
C PHE A 22 -12.96 7.04 -26.39
N VAL A 23 -13.74 6.05 -25.94
CA VAL A 23 -14.33 6.07 -24.60
C VAL A 23 -13.20 5.76 -23.62
N PHE A 24 -12.60 6.80 -23.05
CA PHE A 24 -11.65 6.68 -21.95
C PHE A 24 -12.40 6.15 -20.72
N PHE A 25 -12.35 4.84 -20.49
CA PHE A 25 -12.71 4.26 -19.21
C PHE A 25 -11.63 4.65 -18.19
N THR A 26 -11.85 5.74 -17.45
CA THR A 26 -10.98 6.11 -16.34
C THR A 26 -11.36 5.26 -15.13
N SER A 27 -10.65 4.16 -14.91
CA SER A 27 -10.77 3.42 -13.65
C SER A 27 -10.11 4.25 -12.54
N THR A 28 -10.90 4.88 -11.69
CA THR A 28 -10.41 5.52 -10.47
C THR A 28 -10.07 4.44 -9.44
N ALA A 29 -8.87 3.85 -9.56
CA ALA A 29 -8.34 3.02 -8.50
C ALA A 29 -8.22 3.88 -7.23
N LYS A 30 -8.96 3.52 -6.17
CA LYS A 30 -8.90 4.22 -4.89
C LYS A 30 -7.44 4.20 -4.40
N ALA A 31 -6.86 5.38 -4.20
CA ALA A 31 -5.46 5.51 -3.80
C ALA A 31 -5.20 4.71 -2.51
N GLN A 32 -4.30 3.74 -2.60
CA GLN A 32 -3.88 2.93 -1.47
C GLN A 32 -2.91 3.76 -0.62
N SER A 33 -3.14 3.82 0.69
CA SER A 33 -2.25 4.49 1.64
C SER A 33 -1.19 3.52 2.18
N THR A 34 -0.09 4.08 2.66
CA THR A 34 0.98 3.33 3.35
C THR A 34 1.06 3.74 4.81
N THR A 35 1.48 2.83 5.68
CA THR A 35 1.75 3.07 7.11
C THR A 35 2.79 2.07 7.62
N HIS A 36 3.32 2.28 8.82
CA HIS A 36 4.27 1.37 9.44
C HIS A 36 3.60 0.57 10.56
N VAL A 37 4.17 -0.61 10.85
CA VAL A 37 3.74 -1.45 11.98
C VAL A 37 4.45 -1.02 13.26
N VAL A 38 3.70 -0.83 14.33
CA VAL A 38 4.19 -0.59 15.69
C VAL A 38 3.95 -1.84 16.52
N CYS A 39 5.01 -2.36 17.14
CA CYS A 39 4.98 -3.55 17.98
C CYS A 39 5.23 -3.16 19.44
N TYR A 40 4.32 -3.56 20.33
CA TYR A 40 4.48 -3.40 21.77
C TYR A 40 5.01 -4.68 22.38
N PHE A 41 6.01 -4.55 23.23
CA PHE A 41 6.70 -5.63 23.90
C PHE A 41 6.58 -5.49 25.41
N GLN A 42 6.40 -6.60 26.12
CA GLN A 42 6.36 -6.61 27.59
C GLN A 42 6.96 -7.91 28.13
N LYS A 43 7.74 -7.84 29.22
CA LYS A 43 8.20 -9.07 29.89
C LYS A 43 7.02 -9.78 30.55
N PRO A 44 7.01 -11.13 30.54
CA PRO A 44 6.01 -11.92 31.25
C PRO A 44 5.92 -11.48 32.73
N ASN A 45 4.70 -11.28 33.21
CA ASN A 45 4.40 -10.89 34.61
C ASN A 45 5.02 -9.56 35.08
N GLN A 46 5.48 -8.69 34.17
CA GLN A 46 6.05 -7.38 34.53
C GLN A 46 5.41 -6.23 33.71
N PRO A 47 4.20 -5.77 34.09
CA PRO A 47 3.45 -4.78 33.30
C PRO A 47 4.17 -3.44 33.11
N ASN A 48 5.05 -3.07 34.04
CA ASN A 48 5.82 -1.83 33.98
C ASN A 48 6.98 -1.86 32.96
N THR A 49 7.22 -2.99 32.30
CA THR A 49 8.29 -3.13 31.30
C THR A 49 7.82 -2.84 29.87
N ARG A 50 6.54 -2.47 29.69
CA ARG A 50 5.97 -2.26 28.36
C ARG A 50 6.75 -1.21 27.59
N THR A 51 7.22 -1.57 26.41
CA THR A 51 7.94 -0.71 25.48
C THR A 51 7.45 -0.95 24.06
N TRP A 52 7.88 -0.13 23.10
CA TRP A 52 7.47 -0.26 21.71
C TRP A 52 8.66 -0.10 20.77
N LYS A 53 8.59 -0.74 19.60
CA LYS A 53 9.49 -0.54 18.46
C LYS A 53 8.71 -0.65 17.15
N TRP A 54 9.29 -0.11 16.08
CA TRP A 54 8.78 -0.34 14.74
C TRP A 54 8.96 -1.82 14.36
N GLY A 55 7.96 -2.39 13.70
CA GLY A 55 8.06 -3.69 13.04
C GLY A 55 9.11 -3.61 11.93
N LEU A 56 9.85 -4.71 11.74
CA LEU A 56 10.96 -4.76 10.80
C LEU A 56 10.75 -5.85 9.74
N THR A 57 11.24 -5.60 8.54
CA THR A 57 11.50 -6.63 7.55
C THR A 57 12.66 -7.53 8.01
N SER A 58 12.88 -8.66 7.32
CA SER A 58 14.01 -9.56 7.60
C SER A 58 15.39 -8.94 7.34
N ASN A 59 15.46 -7.84 6.60
CA ASN A 59 16.68 -7.06 6.37
C ASN A 59 16.78 -5.81 7.27
N ASN A 60 16.04 -5.79 8.39
CA ASN A 60 16.07 -4.74 9.42
C ASN A 60 15.60 -3.35 8.97
N ASN A 61 14.94 -3.24 7.82
CA ASN A 61 14.26 -2.00 7.44
C ASN A 61 12.89 -1.91 8.11
N TRP A 62 12.34 -0.70 8.23
CA TRP A 62 10.98 -0.53 8.75
C TRP A 62 9.97 -1.24 7.87
N TYR A 63 9.05 -1.98 8.51
CA TYR A 63 8.02 -2.72 7.83
C TYR A 63 6.86 -1.80 7.47
N THR A 64 6.74 -1.49 6.18
CA THR A 64 5.66 -0.67 5.62
C THR A 64 4.57 -1.56 5.05
N ILE A 65 3.32 -1.24 5.37
CA ILE A 65 2.15 -1.97 4.90
C ILE A 65 1.26 -1.06 4.05
N ASN A 66 0.64 -1.65 3.04
CA ASN A 66 -0.27 -0.96 2.13
C ASN A 66 -1.72 -1.29 2.49
N GLY A 67 -2.62 -0.32 2.39
CA GLY A 67 -4.00 -0.48 2.83
C GLY A 67 -4.83 0.80 2.75
N ASN A 68 -5.88 0.87 3.56
CA ASN A 68 -6.78 2.02 3.62
C ASN A 68 -7.17 2.33 5.06
N TRP A 69 -7.16 3.61 5.42
CA TRP A 69 -7.75 4.11 6.65
C TRP A 69 -9.28 4.09 6.56
N ARG A 70 -9.95 3.51 7.57
CA ARG A 70 -11.41 3.54 7.70
C ARG A 70 -11.83 3.72 9.15
N ASN A 71 -12.92 4.46 9.35
CA ASN A 71 -13.59 4.49 10.64
C ASN A 71 -14.45 3.23 10.79
N VAL A 72 -14.16 2.43 11.82
CA VAL A 72 -14.89 1.20 12.16
C VAL A 72 -15.28 1.31 13.63
N GLY A 73 -16.58 1.35 13.91
CA GLY A 73 -17.08 1.46 15.29
C GLY A 73 -16.63 2.74 16.02
N GLY A 74 -16.50 3.86 15.30
CA GLY A 74 -16.08 5.14 15.87
C GLY A 74 -14.58 5.33 16.01
N SER A 75 -13.77 4.31 15.70
CA SER A 75 -12.30 4.37 15.77
C SER A 75 -11.66 4.27 14.38
N ASN A 76 -10.57 5.00 14.16
CA ASN A 76 -9.79 4.86 12.93
C ASN A 76 -9.02 3.52 12.94
N SER A 77 -9.12 2.76 11.87
CA SER A 77 -8.47 1.46 11.68
C SER A 77 -7.82 1.41 10.30
N PHE A 78 -6.67 0.75 10.21
CA PHE A 78 -5.98 0.51 8.96
C PHE A 78 -6.32 -0.87 8.41
N ILE A 79 -7.03 -0.93 7.29
CA ILE A 79 -7.43 -2.18 6.66
C ILE A 79 -6.39 -2.57 5.62
N THR A 80 -5.80 -3.75 5.76
CA THR A 80 -4.79 -4.30 4.85
C THR A 80 -5.17 -5.68 4.35
N ARG A 81 -4.56 -6.12 3.24
CA ARG A 81 -4.69 -7.50 2.72
C ARG A 81 -3.68 -8.46 3.32
N LEU A 82 -2.70 -7.94 4.08
CA LEU A 82 -1.71 -8.78 4.75
C LEU A 82 -2.38 -9.63 5.81
N THR A 83 -1.86 -10.84 6.02
CA THR A 83 -2.33 -11.73 7.07
C THR A 83 -1.82 -11.29 8.44
N SER A 84 -2.52 -11.70 9.50
CA SER A 84 -2.08 -11.49 10.88
C SER A 84 -0.66 -12.04 11.09
N LYS A 85 -0.34 -13.17 10.47
CA LYS A 85 1.00 -13.77 10.54
C LYS A 85 2.07 -12.87 9.95
N GLN A 86 1.86 -12.30 8.76
CA GLN A 86 2.86 -11.41 8.13
C GLN A 86 3.14 -10.17 8.99
N ILE A 87 2.10 -9.66 9.65
CA ILE A 87 2.21 -8.53 10.58
C ILE A 87 2.98 -8.97 11.85
N GLN A 88 2.63 -10.12 12.43
CA GLN A 88 3.33 -10.69 13.59
C GLN A 88 4.81 -10.94 13.31
N ASP A 89 5.15 -11.53 12.15
CA ASP A 89 6.53 -11.81 11.75
C ASP A 89 7.37 -10.52 11.74
N SER A 90 6.79 -9.36 11.40
CA SER A 90 7.48 -8.09 11.47
C SER A 90 7.84 -7.67 12.91
N CYS A 91 7.00 -8.04 13.88
CA CYS A 91 7.27 -7.82 15.30
C CYS A 91 8.30 -8.80 15.85
N GLU A 92 8.32 -10.04 15.39
CA GLU A 92 9.35 -11.02 15.77
C GLU A 92 10.74 -10.64 15.23
N ASN A 93 10.82 -10.08 14.01
CA ASN A 93 12.06 -9.51 13.48
C ASN A 93 12.55 -8.36 14.36
N SER A 94 11.64 -7.47 14.75
CA SER A 94 11.95 -6.34 15.64
C SER A 94 12.40 -6.81 17.03
N LYS A 95 11.72 -7.79 17.61
CA LYS A 95 12.09 -8.44 18.87
C LYS A 95 13.53 -8.96 18.82
N THR A 96 13.88 -9.65 17.74
CA THR A 96 15.22 -10.20 17.51
C THR A 96 16.26 -9.09 17.38
N TYR A 97 16.00 -8.09 16.53
CA TYR A 97 16.93 -6.98 16.26
C TYR A 97 17.25 -6.15 17.51
N TYR A 98 16.24 -5.88 18.35
CA TYR A 98 16.40 -5.10 19.58
C TYR A 98 16.75 -5.94 20.82
N ASN A 99 17.02 -7.25 20.65
CA ASN A 99 17.38 -8.18 21.72
C ASN A 99 16.33 -8.27 22.85
N PHE A 100 15.06 -8.33 22.49
CA PHE A 100 13.92 -8.47 23.40
C PHE A 100 13.48 -9.93 23.55
N GLN A 101 14.42 -10.89 23.57
CA GLN A 101 14.09 -12.32 23.57
C GLN A 101 13.26 -12.77 24.78
N ASP A 102 13.36 -12.05 25.90
CA ASP A 102 12.60 -12.26 27.13
C ASP A 102 11.31 -11.42 27.23
N TYR A 103 10.90 -10.75 26.15
CA TYR A 103 9.64 -10.02 26.05
C TYR A 103 8.66 -10.72 25.11
N ASP A 104 7.36 -10.60 25.38
CA ASP A 104 6.30 -11.02 24.48
C ASP A 104 5.77 -9.85 23.66
N VAL A 105 5.34 -10.11 22.43
CA VAL A 105 4.55 -9.15 21.65
C VAL A 105 3.14 -9.12 22.24
N VAL A 106 2.74 -7.97 22.79
CA VAL A 106 1.44 -7.84 23.49
C VAL A 106 0.40 -7.05 22.70
N ASP A 107 0.84 -6.13 21.83
CA ASP A 107 -0.06 -5.41 20.93
C ASP A 107 0.65 -5.03 19.63
N ILE A 108 -0.14 -4.89 18.57
CA ILE A 108 0.33 -4.47 17.25
C ILE A 108 -0.63 -3.44 16.65
N TYR A 109 -0.08 -2.36 16.10
CA TYR A 109 -0.85 -1.25 15.53
C TYR A 109 -0.23 -0.69 14.26
N ALA A 110 -1.01 0.09 13.52
CA ALA A 110 -0.53 0.92 12.43
C ALA A 110 -0.27 2.35 12.93
N ALA A 111 0.84 2.96 12.50
CA ALA A 111 1.12 4.37 12.73
C ALA A 111 1.94 4.96 11.57
N VAL A 112 1.79 6.26 11.33
CA VAL A 112 2.54 6.96 10.28
C VAL A 112 3.91 7.37 10.82
N ASP A 113 3.95 8.25 11.82
CA ASP A 113 5.22 8.81 12.33
C ASP A 113 5.49 8.53 13.81
N THR A 114 4.43 8.26 14.59
CA THR A 114 4.51 8.12 16.04
C THR A 114 3.55 7.08 16.57
N PRO A 115 3.95 6.27 17.57
CA PRO A 115 3.04 5.33 18.26
C PRO A 115 1.92 6.01 19.05
N THR A 116 1.98 7.33 19.26
CA THR A 116 0.93 8.09 19.95
C THR A 116 -0.36 8.06 19.12
N ASP A 117 -0.24 8.29 17.81
CA ASP A 117 -1.36 8.34 16.86
C ASP A 117 -1.60 6.97 16.19
N LYS A 118 -1.41 5.90 16.97
CA LYS A 118 -1.59 4.53 16.50
C LYS A 118 -3.06 4.18 16.31
N SER A 119 -3.31 3.23 15.42
CA SER A 119 -4.64 2.73 15.07
C SER A 119 -4.64 1.22 14.93
N LYS A 120 -5.78 0.58 15.13
CA LYS A 120 -5.90 -0.88 14.97
C LYS A 120 -5.63 -1.29 13.52
N ILE A 121 -4.95 -2.41 13.33
CA ILE A 121 -4.83 -3.05 12.01
C ILE A 121 -5.94 -4.08 11.88
N MET A 122 -6.66 -4.05 10.76
CA MET A 122 -7.58 -5.11 10.35
C MET A 122 -6.91 -5.87 9.20
N SER A 123 -6.53 -7.12 9.45
CA SER A 123 -5.82 -7.98 8.51
C SER A 123 -6.78 -8.66 7.53
N GLY A 124 -6.24 -9.18 6.43
CA GLY A 124 -7.04 -9.81 5.39
C GLY A 124 -7.64 -11.17 5.80
N ASP A 125 -7.20 -11.73 6.92
CA ASP A 125 -7.65 -13.01 7.49
C ASP A 125 -8.56 -12.85 8.72
N SER A 126 -8.96 -11.60 9.04
CA SER A 126 -9.82 -11.26 10.18
C SER A 126 -11.26 -10.93 9.81
#